data_AF-A0A7C3UII1-F1
#
_entry.id   AF-A0A7C3UII1-F1
#
_cell.length_a   1.000
_cell.length_b   1.000
_cell.length_c   1.000
_cell.angle_alpha   90.00
_cell.angle_beta   90.00
_cell.angle_gamma   90.00
#
_symmetry.space_group_name_H-M   'P 1'
#
loop_
_entity.id
_entity.type
_entity.pdbx_description
1 polymer ?
#
loop_
_entity_poly.entity_id
_entity_poly.type
_entity_poly.pdbx_seq_one_letter_code
_entity_poly.pdbx_strand_id
1 'polypeptide(L)'
;MSILGHNKNIGNFASLKLGTFGDIIVVFATIAWATTAISARKYLKDMNAGVMVFYRFIIAGIVLTIYSLIKSSFQILNIYQILIGVVVGIGTIFYYEGIKRLKAMQVSSLELATPFFGALLGFITLGERITIMQGFGIIIMFSGVYLLAKKESIS
;
A
#
# COMPACT_ATOMS: atom_id res chain seq x y z
N MET A 1 -19.24 -14.31 10.21
CA MET A 1 -19.94 -13.15 9.61
C MET A 1 -19.27 -12.86 8.26
N SER A 2 -19.85 -13.38 7.18
CA SER A 2 -19.31 -13.30 5.82
C SER A 2 -19.42 -11.87 5.28
N ILE A 3 -18.30 -11.25 4.91
CA ILE A 3 -18.26 -9.95 4.21
C ILE A 3 -17.85 -10.14 2.73
N LEU A 4 -17.94 -11.37 2.20
CA LEU A 4 -17.69 -11.68 0.80
C LEU A 4 -19.01 -12.04 0.12
N GLY A 5 -19.76 -11.01 -0.25
CA GLY A 5 -21.08 -11.17 -0.85
C GLY A 5 -21.69 -9.87 -1.35
N HIS A 6 -20.96 -9.07 -2.13
CA HIS A 6 -21.62 -8.03 -2.92
C HIS A 6 -21.18 -8.04 -4.38
N ASN A 7 -21.94 -8.84 -5.14
CA ASN A 7 -22.45 -8.57 -6.48
C ASN A 7 -21.59 -7.65 -7.37
N LYS A 8 -20.78 -8.25 -8.25
CA LYS A 8 -20.15 -7.57 -9.40
C LYS A 8 -21.22 -7.25 -10.45
N ASN A 9 -22.00 -6.19 -10.22
CA ASN A 9 -22.86 -5.62 -11.27
C ASN A 9 -22.03 -4.63 -12.10
N ILE A 10 -21.82 -4.97 -13.37
CA ILE A 10 -21.12 -4.16 -14.38
C ILE A 10 -21.80 -2.78 -14.56
N GLY A 11 -23.07 -2.63 -14.16
CA GLY A 11 -23.79 -1.35 -14.12
C GLY A 11 -23.38 -0.38 -13.00
N ASN A 12 -22.65 -0.80 -11.96
CA ASN A 12 -22.18 0.11 -10.91
C ASN A 12 -20.97 0.95 -11.34
N PHE A 13 -20.16 0.46 -12.28
CA PHE A 13 -19.01 1.21 -12.82
C PHE A 13 -19.44 2.45 -13.62
N ALA A 14 -20.61 2.41 -14.25
CA ALA A 14 -21.14 3.51 -15.05
C ALA A 14 -21.89 4.57 -14.23
N SER A 15 -22.25 4.29 -12.97
CA SER A 15 -23.13 5.18 -12.20
C SER A 15 -22.44 6.10 -11.21
N LEU A 16 -21.11 6.02 -11.03
CA LEU A 16 -20.32 6.87 -10.11
C LEU A 16 -21.11 7.20 -8.81
N LYS A 17 -21.80 6.21 -8.25
CA LYS A 17 -22.57 6.40 -7.03
C LYS A 17 -21.59 6.45 -5.88
N LEU A 18 -21.01 7.63 -5.64
CA LEU A 18 -20.38 8.01 -4.39
C LEU A 18 -21.46 7.89 -3.30
N GLY A 19 -21.59 6.72 -2.70
CA GLY A 19 -22.72 6.44 -1.82
C GLY A 19 -22.61 5.15 -1.03
N THR A 20 -21.61 4.31 -1.31
CA THR A 20 -21.35 3.12 -0.50
C THR A 20 -20.51 3.52 0.72
N PHE A 21 -20.84 2.97 1.90
CA PHE A 21 -20.05 3.20 3.14
C PHE A 21 -18.55 2.90 2.96
N GLY A 22 -18.22 1.95 2.08
CA GLY A 22 -16.85 1.64 1.69
C GLY A 22 -16.12 2.80 0.98
N ASP A 23 -16.81 3.56 0.12
CA ASP A 23 -16.19 4.67 -0.63
C ASP A 23 -15.73 5.78 0.32
N ILE A 24 -16.56 6.08 1.32
CA ILE A 24 -16.24 7.05 2.37
C ILE A 24 -14.99 6.59 3.15
N ILE A 25 -14.93 5.30 3.53
CA ILE A 25 -13.75 4.74 4.22
C ILE A 25 -12.50 4.88 3.36
N VAL A 26 -12.59 4.62 2.04
CA VAL A 26 -11.46 4.77 1.12
C VAL A 26 -10.98 6.22 1.03
N VAL A 27 -11.91 7.20 0.98
CA VAL A 27 -11.55 8.63 1.00
C VAL A 27 -10.83 9.00 2.30
N PHE A 28 -11.33 8.56 3.46
CA PHE A 28 -10.63 8.81 4.72
C PHE A 28 -9.26 8.12 4.78
N ALA A 29 -9.15 6.89 4.30
CA ALA A 29 -7.90 6.15 4.26
C ALA A 29 -6.86 6.83 3.35
N THR A 30 -7.28 7.34 2.19
CA THR A 30 -6.38 8.06 1.27
C THR A 30 -5.92 9.40 1.83
N ILE A 31 -6.81 10.16 2.49
CA ILE A 31 -6.42 11.40 3.20
C ILE A 31 -5.43 11.09 4.34
N ALA A 32 -5.70 10.05 5.13
CA ALA A 32 -4.79 9.62 6.19
C ALA A 32 -3.42 9.23 5.61
N TRP A 33 -3.38 8.47 4.51
CA TRP A 33 -2.14 8.10 3.84
C TRP A 33 -1.37 9.32 3.33
N ALA A 34 -2.03 10.24 2.62
CA ALA A 34 -1.41 11.47 2.12
C ALA A 34 -0.80 12.31 3.26
N THR A 35 -1.54 12.45 4.37
CA THR A 35 -1.07 13.16 5.57
C THR A 35 0.18 12.50 6.17
N THR A 36 0.21 11.15 6.22
CA THR A 36 1.38 10.42 6.72
C THR A 36 2.60 10.62 5.83
N ALA A 37 2.45 10.61 4.49
CA ALA A 37 3.56 10.80 3.56
C ALA A 37 4.16 12.22 3.65
N ILE A 38 3.31 13.24 3.79
CA ILE A 38 3.75 14.64 3.98
C ILE A 38 4.48 14.79 5.31
N SER A 39 3.90 14.26 6.39
CA SER A 39 4.50 14.31 7.73
C SER A 39 5.84 13.56 7.77
N ALA A 40 5.90 12.37 7.16
CA ALA A 40 7.12 11.58 7.04
C ALA A 40 8.25 12.38 6.40
N ARG A 41 7.99 13.06 5.27
CA ARG A 41 8.99 13.90 4.61
C ARG A 41 9.52 15.01 5.50
N LYS A 42 8.68 15.60 6.35
CA LYS A 42 9.10 16.64 7.30
C LYS A 42 10.04 16.06 8.36
N TYR A 43 9.66 14.98 9.02
CA TYR A 43 10.42 14.39 10.13
C TYR A 43 11.65 13.59 9.69
N LEU A 44 11.67 13.04 8.48
CA LEU A 44 12.82 12.30 7.94
C LEU A 44 14.05 13.18 7.67
N LYS A 45 13.89 14.51 7.67
CA LYS A 45 15.02 15.45 7.61
C LYS A 45 15.89 15.36 8.87
N ASP A 46 15.24 15.25 10.03
CA ASP A 46 15.89 15.32 11.34
C ASP A 46 16.03 13.93 12.00
N MET A 47 15.34 12.91 11.48
CA MET A 47 15.33 11.55 12.03
C MET A 47 15.75 10.48 11.02
N ASN A 48 16.25 9.36 11.54
CA ASN A 48 16.52 8.16 10.75
C ASN A 48 15.20 7.44 10.40
N ALA A 49 15.07 6.95 9.16
CA ALA A 49 13.89 6.23 8.70
C ALA A 49 13.57 5.01 9.58
N GLY A 50 14.59 4.27 10.01
CA GLY A 50 14.41 3.11 10.89
C GLY A 50 13.75 3.46 12.22
N VAL A 51 14.11 4.60 12.81
CA VAL A 51 13.53 5.07 14.08
C VAL A 51 12.06 5.47 13.89
N MET A 52 11.73 6.15 12.80
CA MET A 52 10.34 6.49 12.47
C MET A 52 9.47 5.24 12.28
N VAL A 53 10.00 4.24 11.58
CA VAL A 53 9.31 2.97 11.36
C VAL A 53 9.17 2.17 12.65
N PHE A 54 10.19 2.19 13.51
CA PHE A 54 10.14 1.59 14.85
C PHE A 54 8.99 2.16 15.68
N TYR A 55 8.89 3.50 15.79
CA TYR A 55 7.79 4.14 16.51
C TYR A 55 6.42 3.86 15.86
N ARG A 56 6.35 3.79 14.53
CA ARG A 56 5.12 3.44 13.82
C ARG A 56 4.64 2.03 14.18
N PHE A 57 5.53 1.04 14.14
CA PHE A 57 5.17 -0.35 14.44
C PHE A 57 4.99 -0.62 15.93
N ILE A 58 5.69 0.08 16.83
CA ILE A 58 5.48 -0.11 18.28
C ILE A 58 4.10 0.40 18.68
N ILE A 59 3.68 1.57 18.18
CA ILE A 59 2.35 2.12 18.45
C ILE A 59 1.28 1.21 17.83
N ALA A 60 1.44 0.80 16.56
CA ALA A 60 0.52 -0.12 15.91
C ALA A 60 0.43 -1.46 16.65
N GLY A 61 1.56 -2.00 17.12
CA GLY A 61 1.65 -3.24 17.88
C GLY A 61 0.92 -3.17 19.21
N ILE A 62 1.07 -2.07 19.97
CA ILE A 62 0.34 -1.85 21.23
C ILE A 62 -1.17 -1.80 20.97
N VAL A 63 -1.61 -0.99 20.00
CA VAL A 63 -3.04 -0.85 19.67
C VAL A 63 -3.63 -2.19 19.21
N LEU A 64 -2.94 -2.91 18.33
CA LEU A 64 -3.39 -4.22 17.86
C LEU A 64 -3.41 -5.27 18.98
N THR A 65 -2.44 -5.24 19.89
CA THR A 65 -2.41 -6.15 21.04
C THR A 65 -3.59 -5.90 21.97
N ILE A 66 -3.86 -4.64 22.33
CA ILE A 66 -5.03 -4.28 23.16
C ILE A 66 -6.33 -4.71 22.48
N TYR A 67 -6.48 -4.41 21.19
CA TYR A 67 -7.65 -4.81 20.42
C TYR A 67 -7.83 -6.34 20.39
N SER A 68 -6.73 -7.08 20.21
CA SER A 68 -6.76 -8.53 20.15
C SER A 68 -7.05 -9.19 21.49
N LEU A 69 -6.63 -8.58 22.61
CA LEU A 69 -6.97 -9.03 23.96
C LEU A 69 -8.48 -8.88 24.22
N ILE A 70 -9.07 -7.75 23.82
CA ILE A 70 -10.52 -7.50 23.95
C ILE A 70 -11.32 -8.53 23.12
N LYS A 71 -10.83 -8.87 21.93
CA LYS A 71 -11.47 -9.84 21.03
C LYS A 71 -11.13 -11.31 21.34
N SER A 72 -10.22 -11.58 22.29
CA SER A 72 -9.69 -12.92 22.59
C SER A 72 -9.25 -13.71 21.36
N SER A 73 -8.75 -12.99 20.34
CA SER A 73 -8.44 -13.56 19.01
C SER A 73 -6.94 -13.64 18.74
N PHE A 74 -6.10 -13.51 19.77
CA PHE A 74 -4.65 -13.51 19.59
C PHE A 74 -4.14 -14.93 19.40
N GLN A 75 -3.88 -15.31 18.15
CA GLN A 75 -3.29 -16.60 17.80
C GLN A 75 -2.24 -16.41 16.70
N ILE A 76 -0.98 -16.67 17.03
CA ILE A 76 0.06 -16.86 16.02
C ILE A 76 -0.07 -18.30 15.55
N LEU A 77 -0.71 -18.48 14.39
CA LEU A 77 -1.04 -19.82 13.88
C LEU A 77 0.09 -20.40 13.02
N ASN A 78 0.98 -19.57 12.49
CA ASN A 78 1.98 -19.99 11.53
C ASN A 78 3.21 -19.08 11.50
N ILE A 79 4.40 -19.66 11.35
CA ILE A 79 5.66 -18.94 11.13
C ILE A 79 5.60 -17.97 9.95
N TYR A 80 4.80 -18.26 8.92
CA TYR A 80 4.59 -17.35 7.80
C TYR A 80 4.01 -15.99 8.22
N GLN A 81 3.22 -15.92 9.30
CA GLN A 81 2.71 -14.63 9.82
C GLN A 81 3.85 -13.75 10.33
N ILE A 82 4.82 -14.35 11.01
CA ILE A 82 6.02 -13.66 11.51
C ILE A 82 6.89 -13.23 10.33
N LEU A 83 7.12 -14.13 9.36
CA LEU A 83 7.90 -13.83 8.15
C LEU A 83 7.30 -12.67 7.36
N ILE A 84 5.97 -12.65 7.15
CA ILE A 84 5.29 -11.54 6.48
C ILE A 84 5.48 -10.24 7.29
N GLY A 85 5.36 -10.29 8.61
CA GLY A 85 5.62 -9.13 9.48
C GLY A 85 7.04 -8.56 9.32
N VAL A 86 8.05 -9.43 9.26
CA VAL A 86 9.46 -9.03 9.05
C VAL A 86 9.65 -8.42 7.66
N VAL A 87 9.11 -9.05 6.60
CA VAL A 87 9.18 -8.55 5.23
C VAL A 87 8.52 -7.18 5.10
N VAL A 88 7.33 -7.01 5.69
CA VAL A 88 6.61 -5.73 5.72
C VAL A 88 7.39 -4.68 6.50
N GLY A 89 8.00 -5.04 7.63
CA GLY A 89 8.85 -4.14 8.41
C GLY A 89 10.04 -3.62 7.60
N ILE A 90 10.80 -4.52 6.99
CA ILE A 90 11.96 -4.18 6.14
C ILE A 90 11.52 -3.34 4.94
N GLY A 91 10.46 -3.76 4.24
CA GLY A 91 9.92 -3.03 3.10
C GLY A 91 9.48 -1.61 3.48
N THR A 92 8.90 -1.44 4.66
CA THR A 92 8.51 -0.12 5.18
C THR A 92 9.75 0.73 5.48
N ILE A 93 10.82 0.17 6.05
CA ILE A 93 12.08 0.92 6.25
C ILE A 93 12.63 1.41 4.91
N PHE A 94 12.67 0.55 3.88
CA PHE A 94 13.12 0.95 2.55
C PHE A 94 12.21 1.98 1.91
N TYR A 95 10.89 1.90 2.12
CA TYR A 95 9.95 2.92 1.66
C TYR A 95 10.26 4.30 2.28
N TYR A 96 10.46 4.37 3.59
CA TYR A 96 10.79 5.65 4.26
C TYR A 96 12.20 6.15 3.91
N GLU A 97 13.18 5.26 3.71
CA GLU A 97 14.48 5.64 3.14
C GLU A 97 14.34 6.19 1.72
N GLY A 98 13.47 5.59 0.90
CA GLY A 98 13.12 6.08 -0.43
C GLY A 98 12.51 7.47 -0.38
N ILE A 99 11.56 7.71 0.54
CA ILE A 99 11.02 9.06 0.79
C ILE A 99 12.11 10.06 1.15
N LYS A 100 13.10 9.65 1.96
CA LYS A 100 14.19 10.52 2.41
C LYS A 100 15.15 10.88 1.27
N ARG A 101 15.44 9.95 0.36
CA ARG A 101 16.48 10.09 -0.68
C ARG A 101 15.94 10.53 -2.03
N LEU A 102 14.66 10.26 -2.33
CA LEU A 102 14.05 10.50 -3.64
C LEU A 102 13.08 11.68 -3.61
N LYS A 103 12.96 12.34 -4.77
CA LYS A 103 11.95 13.37 -5.00
C LYS A 103 10.54 12.79 -4.84
N ALA A 104 9.57 13.65 -4.49
CA ALA A 104 8.17 13.22 -4.31
C ALA A 104 7.60 12.49 -5.53
N MET A 105 7.86 13.03 -6.72
CA MET A 105 7.40 12.44 -7.98
C MET A 105 7.97 11.04 -8.22
N GLN A 106 9.26 10.82 -7.92
CA GLN A 106 9.91 9.52 -8.09
C GLN A 106 9.33 8.46 -7.14
N VAL A 107 9.09 8.81 -5.87
CA VAL A 107 8.46 7.90 -4.91
C VAL A 107 7.04 7.55 -5.34
N SER A 108 6.23 8.53 -5.72
CA SER A 108 4.87 8.28 -6.20
C SER A 108 4.86 7.43 -7.47
N SER A 109 5.83 7.61 -8.37
CA SER A 109 5.96 6.79 -9.58
C SER A 109 6.31 5.33 -9.26
N LEU A 110 7.15 5.10 -8.24
CA LEU A 110 7.45 3.75 -7.75
C LEU A 110 6.23 3.10 -7.06
N GLU A 111 5.45 3.86 -6.30
CA GLU A 111 4.20 3.36 -5.71
C GLU A 111 3.20 2.89 -6.78
N LEU A 112 3.13 3.58 -7.92
CA LEU A 112 2.30 3.16 -9.05
C LEU A 112 2.71 1.79 -9.62
N ALA A 113 3.97 1.36 -9.42
CA ALA A 113 4.44 0.04 -9.83
C ALA A 113 4.09 -1.09 -8.85
N THR A 114 3.57 -0.78 -7.65
CA THR A 114 3.13 -1.78 -6.66
C THR A 114 2.19 -2.85 -7.23
N PRO A 115 1.10 -2.54 -7.97
CA PRO A 115 0.22 -3.55 -8.54
C PRO A 115 0.92 -4.48 -9.55
N PHE A 116 1.96 -4.02 -10.24
CA PHE A 116 2.77 -4.87 -11.12
C PHE A 116 3.54 -5.91 -10.31
N PHE A 117 4.27 -5.49 -9.25
CA PHE A 117 4.97 -6.43 -8.37
C PHE A 117 4.00 -7.37 -7.64
N GLY A 118 2.83 -6.87 -7.26
CA GLY A 118 1.76 -7.69 -6.67
C GLY A 118 1.29 -8.80 -7.61
N ALA A 119 0.98 -8.46 -8.87
CA ALA A 119 0.58 -9.44 -9.88
C ALA A 119 1.70 -10.43 -10.21
N LEU A 120 2.94 -9.96 -10.30
CA LEU A 120 4.11 -10.80 -10.57
C LEU A 120 4.36 -11.80 -9.43
N LEU A 121 4.34 -11.34 -8.18
CA LEU A 121 4.51 -12.19 -7.01
C LEU A 121 3.32 -13.15 -6.86
N GLY A 122 2.09 -12.72 -7.13
CA GLY A 122 0.92 -13.60 -7.20
C GLY A 122 1.08 -14.72 -8.23
N PHE A 123 1.56 -14.40 -9.44
CA PHE A 123 1.86 -15.40 -10.46
C PHE A 123 2.94 -16.39 -10.00
N ILE A 124 4.05 -15.90 -9.44
CA ILE A 124 5.20 -16.76 -9.05
C ILE A 124 4.88 -17.60 -7.80
N THR A 125 4.26 -17.02 -6.79
CA THR A 125 4.11 -17.66 -5.46
C THR A 125 2.78 -18.38 -5.30
N LEU A 126 1.69 -17.85 -5.86
CA LEU A 126 0.34 -18.42 -5.77
C LEU A 126 -0.06 -19.17 -7.05
N GLY A 127 0.71 -19.07 -8.14
CA GLY A 127 0.37 -19.68 -9.42
C GLY A 127 -0.81 -18.99 -10.12
N GLU A 128 -1.14 -17.75 -9.75
CA GLU A 128 -2.25 -17.00 -10.34
C GLU A 128 -1.97 -16.68 -11.81
N ARG A 129 -2.93 -16.88 -12.70
CA ARG A 129 -2.76 -16.54 -14.12
C ARG A 129 -2.94 -15.03 -14.33
N ILE A 130 -1.95 -14.41 -14.99
CA ILE A 130 -2.07 -13.00 -15.41
C ILE A 130 -3.09 -12.91 -16.54
N THR A 131 -4.15 -12.15 -16.31
CA THR A 131 -5.19 -11.89 -17.31
C THR A 131 -4.73 -10.89 -18.37
N ILE A 132 -5.33 -10.96 -19.56
CA ILE A 132 -5.06 -10.00 -20.65
C ILE A 132 -5.31 -8.56 -20.18
N MET A 133 -6.37 -8.33 -19.39
CA MET A 133 -6.70 -7.00 -18.85
C MET A 133 -5.64 -6.47 -17.87
N GLN A 134 -5.06 -7.34 -17.03
CA GLN A 134 -3.92 -6.97 -16.18
C GLN A 134 -2.68 -6.66 -17.01
N GLY A 135 -2.44 -7.40 -18.10
CA GLY A 135 -1.37 -7.10 -19.05
C GLY A 135 -1.48 -5.70 -19.66
N PHE A 136 -2.66 -5.32 -20.15
CA PHE A 136 -2.91 -3.96 -20.64
C PHE A 136 -2.72 -2.90 -19.53
N GLY A 137 -3.22 -3.17 -18.33
CA GLY A 137 -3.04 -2.28 -17.18
C GLY A 137 -1.56 -2.02 -16.86
N ILE A 138 -0.73 -3.06 -16.91
CA ILE A 138 0.72 -2.97 -16.69
C ILE A 138 1.39 -2.10 -17.78
N ILE A 139 1.02 -2.26 -19.06
CA ILE A 139 1.57 -1.46 -20.16
C ILE A 139 1.21 0.03 -19.98
N ILE A 140 -0.04 0.33 -19.65
CA ILE A 140 -0.51 1.70 -19.40
C ILE A 140 0.22 2.32 -18.20
N MET A 141 0.37 1.56 -17.12
CA MET A 141 1.10 1.97 -15.91
C MET A 141 2.56 2.35 -16.23
N PHE A 142 3.29 1.49 -16.94
CA PHE A 142 4.67 1.79 -17.33
C PHE A 142 4.77 3.00 -18.25
N SER A 143 3.81 3.17 -19.17
CA SER A 143 3.74 4.35 -20.04
C SER A 143 3.55 5.63 -19.24
N GLY A 144 2.65 5.61 -18.24
CA GLY A 144 2.43 6.73 -17.33
C GLY A 144 3.67 7.10 -16.52
N VAL A 145 4.34 6.11 -15.93
CA VAL A 145 5.60 6.30 -15.17
C VAL A 145 6.69 6.88 -16.07
N TYR A 146 6.84 6.37 -17.29
CA TYR A 146 7.82 6.87 -18.25
C TYR A 146 7.60 8.35 -18.62
N LEU A 147 6.34 8.74 -18.87
CA LEU A 147 5.99 10.13 -19.17
C LEU A 147 6.26 11.07 -17.99
N LEU A 148 5.95 10.63 -16.76
CA LEU A 148 6.23 11.40 -15.54
C LEU A 148 7.73 11.58 -15.33
N ALA A 149 8.52 10.50 -15.46
CA ALA A 149 9.97 10.55 -15.32
C ALA A 149 10.62 11.48 -16.35
N LYS A 150 10.15 11.44 -17.62
CA LYS A 150 10.65 12.34 -18.67
C LYS A 150 10.38 13.82 -18.34
N LYS A 151 9.18 14.15 -17.85
CA LYS A 151 8.83 15.52 -17.47
C LYS A 151 9.72 16.08 -16.35
N GLU A 152 10.08 15.24 -15.39
CA GLU A 152 10.98 15.63 -14.29
C GLU A 152 12.43 15.87 -14.74
N SER A 153 12.91 15.18 -15.79
CA SER A 153 14.25 15.41 -16.33
C SER A 153 14.40 16.73 -17.11
N ILE A 154 13.28 17.33 -17.52
CA ILE A 154 13.22 18.53 -18.35
C ILE A 154 12.94 19.80 -17.50
N SER A 155 12.55 19.64 -16.22
CA SER A 155 12.24 20.72 -15.27
C SER A 155 13.31 20.88 -14.19
#